data_AF-A0A562U6J8-F1
#
_entry.id   AF-A0A562U6J8-F1
#
_cell.length_a   1.000
_cell.length_b   1.000
_cell.length_c   1.000
_cell.angle_alpha   90.00
_cell.angle_beta   90.00
_cell.angle_gamma   90.00
#
_symmetry.space_group_name_H-M   'P 1'
#
loop_
_entity.id
_entity.type
_entity.pdbx_description
1 polymer ?
#
loop_
_entity_poly.entity_id
_entity_poly.type
_entity_poly.pdbx_seq_one_letter_code
_entity_poly.pdbx_strand_id
1 'polypeptide(L)'
;MNIQLTFKPLSTGKIILFTILCILIFVSVAVVCNILTSWIHFGVLKTVVRELFLKVPLTIISLHFFAGKVIKAYNPTVIYGRLRLINILKWTGISFLLPIAVLLFYYLFHFITPFNHTVSLSGSNKLFIFIKWISVSLAAGLTEEILFRGHLFMIIKSKYSTALTIFITSLIFGLVHITMLSSFDPFSICIVVLGGIIAGAMFSWIYFYTKVIWYAAITHFIWDIFFIGKIISISSTQKDANGSIWAFKLITHSFLLNSEGFGIEASMPVFVIYLTVIAMLYYLYKSRMVKKLLH
;
A
#
# COMPACT_ATOMS: atom_id res chain seq x y z
N MET A 1 3.66 7.32 -23.91
CA MET A 1 3.80 8.18 -22.71
C MET A 1 4.83 7.51 -21.77
N ASN A 2 6.12 7.79 -21.97
CA ASN A 2 7.20 7.19 -21.19
C ASN A 2 7.54 8.06 -19.98
N ILE A 3 7.84 7.45 -18.83
CA ILE A 3 8.55 8.15 -17.76
C ILE A 3 9.96 8.38 -18.30
N GLN A 4 10.28 9.62 -18.68
CA GLN A 4 11.63 9.98 -19.11
C GLN A 4 12.51 10.03 -17.88
N LEU A 5 13.52 9.17 -17.86
CA LEU A 5 14.53 9.15 -16.82
C LEU A 5 15.62 10.15 -17.18
N THR A 6 16.13 10.86 -16.18
CA THR A 6 17.11 11.93 -16.35
C THR A 6 18.56 11.43 -16.29
N PHE A 7 18.78 10.11 -16.21
CA PHE A 7 20.10 9.50 -16.03
C PHE A 7 20.30 8.31 -16.99
N LYS A 8 21.58 7.98 -17.23
CA LYS A 8 21.98 6.87 -18.10
C LYS A 8 21.43 5.53 -17.56
N PRO A 9 21.02 4.59 -18.43
CA PRO A 9 20.62 3.26 -18.03
C PRO A 9 21.64 2.59 -17.11
N LEU A 10 21.18 2.03 -15.99
CA LEU A 10 22.04 1.29 -15.07
C LEU A 10 22.32 -0.12 -15.60
N SER A 11 23.47 -0.70 -15.25
CA SER A 11 23.72 -2.12 -15.50
C SER A 11 22.82 -2.99 -14.62
N THR A 12 22.56 -4.24 -15.04
CA THR A 12 21.69 -5.16 -14.29
C THR A 12 22.22 -5.39 -12.87
N GLY A 13 23.54 -5.56 -12.70
CA GLY A 13 24.15 -5.70 -11.37
C GLY A 13 23.93 -4.47 -10.47
N LYS A 14 24.02 -3.25 -11.02
CA LYS A 14 23.72 -2.02 -10.27
C LYS A 14 22.25 -1.93 -9.89
N ILE A 15 21.33 -2.33 -10.77
CA ILE A 15 19.88 -2.35 -10.47
C ILE A 15 19.59 -3.28 -9.29
N ILE A 16 20.14 -4.50 -9.31
CA ILE A 16 19.96 -5.48 -8.22
C ILE A 16 20.54 -4.92 -6.92
N LEU A 17 21.80 -4.46 -6.94
CA LEU A 17 22.47 -3.91 -5.77
C LEU A 17 21.70 -2.71 -5.17
N PHE A 18 21.31 -1.74 -5.99
CA PHE A 18 20.59 -0.56 -5.51
C PHE A 18 19.19 -0.88 -5.00
N THR A 19 18.52 -1.87 -5.60
CA THR A 19 17.22 -2.37 -5.11
C THR A 19 17.37 -2.96 -3.70
N ILE A 20 18.36 -3.83 -3.51
CA ILE A 20 18.66 -4.43 -2.19
C ILE A 20 18.99 -3.34 -1.17
N LEU A 21 19.87 -2.39 -1.53
CA LEU A 21 20.24 -1.30 -0.64
C LEU A 21 19.06 -0.40 -0.26
N CYS A 22 18.16 -0.09 -1.19
CA CYS A 22 16.93 0.66 -0.87
C CYS A 22 16.04 -0.08 0.15
N ILE A 23 15.87 -1.40 -0.01
CA ILE A 23 15.10 -2.22 0.93
C ILE A 23 15.79 -2.27 2.30
N LEU A 24 17.11 -2.47 2.32
CA LEU A 24 17.89 -2.47 3.56
C LEU A 24 17.81 -1.14 4.30
N ILE A 25 17.91 -0.01 3.59
CA ILE A 25 17.71 1.33 4.16
C ILE A 25 16.32 1.42 4.78
N PHE A 26 15.28 1.01 4.05
CA PHE A 26 13.89 1.07 4.51
C PHE A 26 13.67 0.25 5.80
N VAL A 27 14.15 -0.99 5.82
CA VAL A 27 14.06 -1.87 7.01
C VAL A 27 14.89 -1.30 8.16
N SER A 28 16.09 -0.79 7.89
CA SER A 28 16.95 -0.20 8.92
C SER A 28 16.31 1.01 9.59
N VAL A 29 15.64 1.88 8.81
CA VAL A 29 14.88 3.02 9.35
C VAL A 29 13.79 2.52 10.30
N ALA A 30 13.03 1.49 9.93
CA ALA A 30 11.98 0.94 10.80
C ALA A 30 12.55 0.42 12.13
N VAL A 31 13.66 -0.32 12.09
CA VAL A 31 14.36 -0.83 13.29
C VAL A 31 14.84 0.32 14.18
N VAL A 32 15.53 1.31 13.59
CA VAL A 32 16.04 2.48 14.33
C VAL A 32 14.90 3.25 14.99
N CYS A 33 13.80 3.51 14.27
CA CYS A 33 12.64 4.21 14.83
C CYS A 33 12.01 3.45 16.01
N ASN A 34 11.98 2.11 15.94
CA ASN A 34 11.47 1.30 17.04
C ASN A 34 12.37 1.38 18.28
N ILE A 35 13.69 1.39 18.11
CA ILE A 35 14.65 1.56 19.21
C ILE A 35 14.52 2.97 19.81
N LEU A 36 14.49 4.01 18.97
CA LEU A 36 14.41 5.41 19.40
C LEU A 36 13.11 5.76 20.14
N THR A 37 12.07 4.95 20.02
CA THR A 37 10.78 5.16 20.69
C THR A 37 10.50 4.14 21.78
N SER A 38 11.47 3.25 22.08
CA SER A 38 11.33 2.18 23.06
C SER A 38 10.93 2.70 24.44
N TRP A 39 11.46 3.86 24.85
CA TRP A 39 11.23 4.53 26.13
C TRP A 39 9.86 5.22 26.27
N ILE A 40 9.08 5.38 25.18
CA ILE A 40 7.75 6.00 25.26
C ILE A 40 6.75 4.93 25.69
N HIS A 41 6.22 5.02 26.91
CA HIS A 41 5.28 4.02 27.43
C HIS A 41 3.82 4.24 26.99
N PHE A 42 3.43 5.47 26.68
CA PHE A 42 2.06 5.75 26.21
C PHE A 42 1.91 5.33 24.74
N GLY A 43 1.19 4.22 24.51
CA GLY A 43 1.22 3.48 23.24
C GLY A 43 0.79 4.28 22.00
N VAL A 44 -0.21 5.17 22.12
CA VAL A 44 -0.65 6.02 21.00
C VAL A 44 0.43 7.03 20.65
N LEU A 45 0.95 7.76 21.64
CA LEU A 45 2.02 8.73 21.45
C LEU A 45 3.27 8.06 20.89
N LYS A 46 3.65 6.88 21.41
CA LYS A 46 4.76 6.07 20.87
C LYS A 46 4.56 5.82 19.38
N THR A 47 3.37 5.40 18.97
CA THR A 47 3.05 5.08 17.58
C THR A 47 3.10 6.34 16.71
N VAL A 48 2.45 7.44 17.14
CA VAL A 48 2.43 8.71 16.42
C VAL A 48 3.86 9.23 16.20
N VAL A 49 4.67 9.29 17.25
CA VAL A 49 6.07 9.73 17.18
C VAL A 49 6.89 8.82 16.27
N ARG A 50 6.78 7.50 16.44
CA ARG A 50 7.54 6.52 15.65
C ARG A 50 7.20 6.60 14.17
N GLU A 51 5.92 6.58 13.82
CA GLU A 51 5.48 6.47 12.42
C GLU A 51 5.58 7.81 11.68
N LEU A 52 5.05 8.89 12.27
CA LEU A 52 4.91 10.17 11.56
C LEU A 52 6.11 11.09 11.72
N PHE A 53 6.71 11.14 12.92
CA PHE A 53 7.77 12.11 13.21
C PHE A 53 9.18 11.54 13.01
N LEU A 54 9.34 10.21 13.04
CA LEU A 54 10.63 9.56 12.79
C LEU A 54 10.64 8.81 11.47
N LYS A 55 9.79 7.78 11.30
CA LYS A 55 9.86 6.87 10.15
C LYS A 55 9.65 7.62 8.82
N VAL A 56 8.58 8.41 8.69
CA VAL A 56 8.30 9.18 7.46
C VAL A 56 9.49 10.10 7.08
N PRO A 57 9.96 11.03 7.93
CA PRO A 57 11.08 11.89 7.59
C PRO A 57 12.38 11.12 7.32
N LEU A 58 12.73 10.14 8.16
CA LEU A 58 13.97 9.40 8.02
C LEU A 58 13.99 8.55 6.74
N THR A 59 12.88 7.92 6.36
CA THR A 59 12.77 7.20 5.09
C THR A 59 12.97 8.15 3.90
N ILE A 60 12.30 9.30 3.91
CA ILE A 60 12.41 10.29 2.82
C ILE A 60 13.86 10.80 2.71
N ILE A 61 14.46 11.22 3.83
CA ILE A 61 15.82 11.76 3.87
C ILE A 61 16.84 10.71 3.39
N SER A 62 16.76 9.48 3.93
CA SER A 62 17.72 8.43 3.60
C SER A 62 17.62 7.96 2.14
N LEU A 63 16.42 7.76 1.61
CA LEU A 63 16.23 7.36 0.21
C LEU A 63 16.64 8.47 -0.76
N HIS A 64 16.35 9.73 -0.45
CA HIS A 64 16.79 10.87 -1.25
C HIS A 64 18.30 11.05 -1.22
N PHE A 65 18.91 10.95 -0.04
CA PHE A 65 20.36 10.99 0.11
C PHE A 65 21.01 9.89 -0.74
N PHE A 66 20.49 8.66 -0.65
CA PHE A 66 20.98 7.53 -1.45
C PHE A 66 20.83 7.78 -2.95
N ALA A 67 19.65 8.23 -3.41
CA ALA A 67 19.41 8.53 -4.82
C ALA A 67 20.29 9.67 -5.35
N GLY A 68 20.53 10.71 -4.54
CA GLY A 68 21.32 11.88 -4.93
C GLY A 68 22.82 11.62 -4.92
N LYS A 69 23.33 10.98 -3.86
CA LYS A 69 24.77 10.80 -3.65
C LYS A 69 25.32 9.51 -4.24
N VAL A 70 24.57 8.41 -4.19
CA VAL A 70 25.04 7.10 -4.66
C VAL A 70 24.60 6.85 -6.10
N ILE A 71 23.30 6.95 -6.38
CA ILE A 71 22.78 6.68 -7.73
C ILE A 71 23.06 7.83 -8.70
N LYS A 72 23.17 9.07 -8.18
CA LYS A 72 23.29 10.31 -8.97
C LYS A 72 22.12 10.51 -9.94
N ALA A 73 20.94 10.06 -9.51
CA ALA A 73 19.71 10.00 -10.32
C ALA A 73 18.54 10.74 -9.66
N TYR A 74 18.81 11.57 -8.64
CA TYR A 74 17.76 12.24 -7.89
C TYR A 74 17.15 13.39 -8.69
N ASN A 75 15.88 13.23 -9.07
CA ASN A 75 15.04 14.33 -9.48
C ASN A 75 13.66 14.22 -8.79
N PRO A 76 13.41 15.02 -7.73
CA PRO A 76 12.17 14.94 -6.97
C PRO A 76 10.95 15.27 -7.82
N THR A 77 11.07 16.17 -8.82
CA THR A 77 9.94 16.52 -9.68
C THR A 77 9.47 15.33 -10.54
N VAL A 78 10.40 14.47 -10.95
CA VAL A 78 10.11 13.24 -11.71
C VAL A 78 9.57 12.15 -10.80
N ILE A 79 10.11 12.04 -9.58
CA ILE A 79 9.67 11.06 -8.57
C ILE A 79 8.25 11.38 -8.11
N TYR A 80 8.02 12.60 -7.62
CA TYR A 80 6.76 12.98 -6.98
C TYR A 80 5.65 13.33 -7.98
N GLY A 81 6.02 13.88 -9.13
CA GLY A 81 5.08 14.44 -10.08
C GLY A 81 4.41 15.73 -9.59
N ARG A 82 3.67 16.38 -10.50
CA ARG A 82 2.95 17.63 -10.19
C ARG A 82 1.56 17.32 -9.67
N LEU A 83 1.34 17.59 -8.39
CA LEU A 83 0.05 17.43 -7.73
C LEU A 83 -0.96 18.48 -8.23
N ARG A 84 -2.21 18.07 -8.45
CA ARG A 84 -3.33 18.97 -8.80
C ARG A 84 -4.50 18.68 -7.87
N LEU A 85 -5.03 19.71 -7.21
CA LEU A 85 -6.10 19.58 -6.21
C LEU A 85 -7.34 18.83 -6.74
N ILE A 86 -7.78 19.14 -7.96
CA ILE A 86 -8.93 18.46 -8.59
C ILE A 86 -8.72 16.95 -8.72
N ASN A 87 -7.48 16.52 -8.98
CA ASN A 87 -7.15 15.11 -9.09
C ASN A 87 -7.02 14.46 -7.71
N ILE A 88 -6.63 15.20 -6.66
CA ILE A 88 -6.65 14.69 -5.28
C ILE A 88 -8.08 14.30 -4.93
N LEU A 89 -9.05 15.22 -5.08
CA LEU A 89 -10.46 14.94 -4.76
C LEU A 89 -10.98 13.71 -5.53
N LYS A 90 -10.68 13.64 -6.83
CA LYS A 90 -11.04 12.49 -7.67
C LYS A 90 -10.42 11.18 -7.15
N TRP A 91 -9.13 11.15 -6.89
CA TRP A 91 -8.44 9.93 -6.46
C TRP A 91 -8.80 9.53 -5.05
N THR A 92 -9.02 10.48 -4.15
CA THR A 92 -9.61 10.23 -2.83
C THR A 92 -10.98 9.56 -2.98
N GLY A 93 -11.88 10.10 -3.80
CA GLY A 93 -13.19 9.49 -4.07
C GLY A 93 -13.07 8.07 -4.61
N ILE A 94 -12.22 7.84 -5.61
CA ILE A 94 -11.94 6.49 -6.15
C ILE A 94 -11.42 5.57 -5.03
N SER A 95 -10.53 6.05 -4.17
CA SER A 95 -9.93 5.28 -3.09
C SER A 95 -10.95 4.81 -2.07
N PHE A 96 -11.96 5.62 -1.74
CA PHE A 96 -13.07 5.21 -0.86
C PHE A 96 -13.98 4.16 -1.52
N LEU A 97 -14.14 4.18 -2.84
CA LEU A 97 -14.97 3.20 -3.55
C LEU A 97 -14.40 1.78 -3.45
N LEU A 98 -13.09 1.60 -3.33
CA LEU A 98 -12.46 0.28 -3.20
C LEU A 98 -12.97 -0.50 -1.98
N PRO A 99 -12.75 -0.04 -0.73
CA PRO A 99 -13.22 -0.77 0.46
C PRO A 99 -14.75 -0.82 0.55
N ILE A 100 -15.46 0.19 0.03
CA ILE A 100 -16.92 0.17 -0.04
C ILE A 100 -17.40 -0.94 -0.98
N ALA A 101 -16.77 -1.12 -2.14
CA ALA A 101 -17.13 -2.18 -3.09
C ALA A 101 -16.91 -3.58 -2.48
N VAL A 102 -15.83 -3.76 -1.71
CA VAL A 102 -15.60 -5.00 -0.94
C VAL A 102 -16.74 -5.21 0.06
N LEU A 103 -17.04 -4.21 0.90
CA LEU A 103 -18.11 -4.34 1.90
C LEU A 103 -19.47 -4.63 1.25
N LEU A 104 -19.81 -3.92 0.16
CA LEU A 104 -21.04 -4.13 -0.59
C LEU A 104 -21.10 -5.54 -1.19
N PHE A 105 -19.99 -6.06 -1.73
CA PHE A 105 -19.94 -7.45 -2.21
C PHE A 105 -20.29 -8.42 -1.08
N TYR A 106 -19.61 -8.34 0.06
CA TYR A 106 -19.88 -9.25 1.18
C TYR A 106 -21.32 -9.13 1.70
N TYR A 107 -21.86 -7.91 1.73
CA TYR A 107 -23.23 -7.66 2.18
C TYR A 107 -24.28 -8.20 1.19
N LEU A 108 -24.18 -7.86 -0.11
CA LEU A 108 -25.15 -8.25 -1.14
C LEU A 108 -25.22 -9.76 -1.34
N PHE A 109 -24.09 -10.45 -1.22
CA PHE A 109 -24.02 -11.92 -1.31
C PHE A 109 -24.29 -12.61 0.04
N HIS A 110 -24.72 -11.88 1.07
CA HIS A 110 -25.09 -12.40 2.39
C HIS A 110 -23.96 -13.20 3.08
N PHE A 111 -22.70 -12.82 2.83
CA PHE A 111 -21.53 -13.45 3.47
C PHE A 111 -21.18 -12.82 4.81
N ILE A 112 -21.79 -11.69 5.16
CA ILE A 112 -21.58 -11.00 6.44
C ILE A 112 -22.89 -10.63 7.13
N THR A 113 -22.83 -10.59 8.46
CA THR A 113 -23.88 -10.01 9.32
C THR A 113 -23.24 -9.07 10.32
N PRO A 114 -23.91 -7.99 10.74
CA PRO A 114 -23.43 -7.16 11.85
C PRO A 114 -23.20 -8.01 13.11
N PHE A 115 -22.15 -7.71 13.87
CA PHE A 115 -22.03 -8.31 15.21
C PHE A 115 -23.10 -7.74 16.15
N ASN A 116 -23.85 -8.61 16.83
CA ASN A 116 -24.94 -8.23 17.74
C ASN A 116 -24.46 -7.47 18.99
N HIS A 117 -23.18 -7.60 19.36
CA HIS A 117 -22.57 -6.92 20.50
C HIS A 117 -21.16 -6.46 20.17
N THR A 118 -21.02 -5.23 19.66
CA THR A 118 -19.72 -4.58 19.70
C THR A 118 -19.45 -4.17 21.15
N VAL A 119 -18.39 -4.72 21.77
CA VAL A 119 -17.94 -4.24 23.08
C VAL A 119 -17.80 -2.72 23.01
N SER A 120 -18.62 -1.99 23.78
CA SER A 120 -18.60 -0.53 23.77
C SER A 120 -17.31 -0.05 24.44
N LEU A 121 -16.27 0.14 23.64
CA LEU A 121 -15.10 0.87 24.10
C LEU A 121 -15.53 2.29 24.50
N SER A 122 -14.93 2.81 25.58
CA SER A 122 -15.06 4.22 25.93
C SER A 122 -14.68 5.11 24.74
N GLY A 123 -15.29 6.30 24.65
CA GLY A 123 -15.03 7.24 23.55
C GLY A 123 -13.53 7.59 23.42
N SER A 124 -12.83 7.74 24.54
CA SER A 124 -11.38 7.99 24.57
C SER A 124 -10.56 6.83 23.98
N ASN A 125 -10.93 5.59 24.27
CA ASN A 125 -10.24 4.41 23.73
C ASN A 125 -10.45 4.27 22.22
N LYS A 126 -11.66 4.59 21.71
CA LYS A 126 -11.92 4.61 20.27
C LYS A 126 -11.09 5.67 19.55
N LEU A 127 -11.03 6.89 20.09
CA LEU A 127 -10.23 7.98 19.53
C LEU A 127 -8.73 7.61 19.47
N PHE A 128 -8.21 7.02 20.54
CA PHE A 128 -6.82 6.58 20.63
C PHE A 128 -6.47 5.48 19.62
N ILE A 129 -7.34 4.49 19.46
CA ILE A 129 -7.19 3.45 18.44
C ILE A 129 -7.22 4.07 17.04
N PHE A 130 -8.16 4.98 16.78
CA PHE A 130 -8.29 5.67 15.50
C PHE A 130 -7.03 6.49 15.14
N ILE A 131 -6.52 7.30 16.08
CA ILE A 131 -5.28 8.08 15.90
C ILE A 131 -4.08 7.16 15.61
N LYS A 132 -3.97 6.06 16.37
CA LYS A 132 -2.90 5.07 16.18
C LYS A 132 -2.93 4.52 14.74
N TRP A 133 -4.09 4.09 14.27
CA TRP A 133 -4.22 3.48 12.96
C TRP A 133 -4.07 4.47 11.81
N ILE A 134 -4.62 5.70 11.93
CA ILE A 134 -4.33 6.78 10.97
C ILE A 134 -2.82 6.98 10.82
N SER A 135 -2.09 7.01 11.94
CA SER A 135 -0.65 7.26 11.92
C SER A 135 0.11 6.16 11.21
N VAL A 136 -0.24 4.90 11.48
CA VAL A 136 0.37 3.72 10.82
C VAL A 136 0.05 3.71 9.33
N SER A 137 -1.24 3.81 8.96
CA SER A 137 -1.68 3.79 7.56
C SER A 137 -1.10 4.94 6.75
N LEU A 138 -1.02 6.13 7.34
CA LEU A 138 -0.45 7.31 6.66
C LEU A 138 1.05 7.11 6.45
N ALA A 139 1.77 6.63 7.46
CA ALA A 139 3.18 6.34 7.31
C ALA A 139 3.44 5.23 6.29
N ALA A 140 2.65 4.15 6.27
CA ALA A 140 2.74 3.08 5.27
C ALA A 140 2.53 3.64 3.85
N GLY A 141 1.38 4.27 3.59
CA GLY A 141 1.05 4.85 2.29
C GLY A 141 2.06 5.88 1.78
N LEU A 142 2.67 6.67 2.67
CA LEU A 142 3.74 7.61 2.27
C LEU A 142 5.06 6.90 2.01
N THR A 143 5.56 6.15 2.98
CA THR A 143 6.93 5.62 2.94
C THR A 143 7.08 4.50 1.93
N GLU A 144 6.09 3.62 1.82
CA GLU A 144 6.11 2.49 0.89
C GLU A 144 5.96 2.97 -0.55
N GLU A 145 5.05 3.90 -0.85
CA GLU A 145 4.91 4.40 -2.22
C GLU A 145 6.13 5.20 -2.69
N ILE A 146 6.80 5.94 -1.78
CA ILE A 146 8.06 6.61 -2.09
C ILE A 146 9.15 5.57 -2.41
N LEU A 147 9.28 4.51 -1.61
CA LEU A 147 10.22 3.43 -1.89
C LEU A 147 9.89 2.74 -3.22
N PHE A 148 8.68 2.21 -3.37
CA PHE A 148 8.32 1.32 -4.47
C PHE A 148 8.07 2.06 -5.78
N ARG A 149 7.25 3.13 -5.77
CA ARG A 149 6.82 3.85 -6.99
C ARG A 149 7.74 5.04 -7.29
N GLY A 150 8.40 5.58 -6.27
CA GLY A 150 9.45 6.58 -6.45
C GLY A 150 10.79 5.95 -6.83
N HIS A 151 11.47 5.34 -5.86
CA HIS A 151 12.86 4.91 -6.01
C HIS A 151 13.02 3.62 -6.82
N LEU A 152 12.40 2.52 -6.40
CA LEU A 152 12.57 1.21 -7.04
C LEU A 152 12.05 1.20 -8.48
N PHE A 153 10.86 1.78 -8.71
CA PHE A 153 10.31 1.92 -10.06
C PHE A 153 11.30 2.65 -10.97
N MET A 154 11.87 3.77 -10.53
CA MET A 154 12.84 4.54 -11.30
C MET A 154 14.12 3.74 -11.61
N ILE A 155 14.69 3.06 -10.60
CA ILE A 155 15.90 2.24 -10.74
C ILE A 155 15.68 1.13 -11.78
N ILE A 156 14.60 0.36 -11.65
CA ILE A 156 14.29 -0.76 -12.53
C ILE A 156 13.90 -0.27 -13.92
N LYS A 157 13.14 0.84 -14.02
CA LYS A 157 12.73 1.43 -15.29
C LYS A 157 13.89 1.94 -16.14
N SER A 158 15.06 2.21 -15.54
CA SER A 158 16.26 2.67 -16.25
C SER A 158 16.75 1.73 -17.33
N LYS A 159 16.42 0.44 -17.22
CA LYS A 159 16.80 -0.58 -18.20
C LYS A 159 15.62 -1.37 -18.74
N TYR A 160 14.59 -1.61 -17.92
CA TYR A 160 13.53 -2.55 -18.26
C TYR A 160 12.27 -1.88 -18.85
N SER A 161 11.47 -2.68 -19.55
CA SER A 161 10.17 -2.25 -20.08
C SER A 161 9.22 -1.88 -18.94
N THR A 162 8.20 -1.06 -19.22
CA THR A 162 7.24 -0.65 -18.18
C THR A 162 6.52 -1.86 -17.57
N ALA A 163 6.12 -2.83 -18.41
CA ALA A 163 5.45 -4.04 -17.93
C ALA A 163 6.35 -4.83 -16.97
N LEU A 164 7.64 -5.00 -17.31
CA LEU A 164 8.58 -5.71 -16.46
C LEU A 164 8.90 -4.91 -15.19
N THR A 165 8.98 -3.58 -15.24
CA THR A 165 9.12 -2.73 -14.04
C THR A 165 7.93 -2.90 -13.08
N ILE A 166 6.70 -2.86 -13.60
CA ILE A 166 5.49 -3.07 -12.81
C ILE A 166 5.54 -4.45 -12.16
N PHE A 167 5.86 -5.50 -12.92
CA PHE A 167 5.95 -6.86 -12.40
C PHE A 167 7.00 -6.98 -11.28
N ILE A 168 8.24 -6.54 -11.51
CA ILE A 168 9.33 -6.69 -10.53
C ILE A 168 9.04 -5.90 -9.25
N THR A 169 8.60 -4.64 -9.36
CA THR A 169 8.27 -3.83 -8.17
C THR A 169 7.12 -4.43 -7.36
N SER A 170 6.13 -5.00 -8.04
CA SER A 170 4.97 -5.65 -7.37
C SER A 170 5.34 -6.99 -6.75
N LEU A 171 6.24 -7.76 -7.39
CA LEU A 171 6.80 -8.98 -6.81
C LEU A 171 7.56 -8.68 -5.52
N ILE A 172 8.45 -7.68 -5.54
CA ILE A 172 9.17 -7.26 -4.33
C ILE A 172 8.18 -6.79 -3.26
N PHE A 173 7.13 -6.04 -3.64
CA PHE A 173 6.09 -5.60 -2.72
C PHE A 173 5.40 -6.81 -2.05
N GLY A 174 4.96 -7.83 -2.80
CA GLY A 174 4.38 -9.03 -2.22
C GLY A 174 5.35 -9.82 -1.33
N LEU A 175 6.62 -9.91 -1.71
CA LEU A 175 7.63 -10.63 -0.93
C LEU A 175 7.92 -9.97 0.42
N VAL A 176 7.99 -8.63 0.50
CA VAL A 176 8.23 -7.96 1.79
C VAL A 176 7.07 -8.13 2.78
N HIS A 177 5.85 -8.33 2.27
CA HIS A 177 4.66 -8.55 3.09
C HIS A 177 4.61 -9.92 3.77
N ILE A 178 5.47 -10.87 3.37
CA ILE A 178 5.67 -12.13 4.11
C ILE A 178 6.01 -11.85 5.59
N THR A 179 6.69 -10.73 5.87
CA THR A 179 7.04 -10.33 7.25
C THR A 179 5.84 -10.00 8.14
N MET A 180 4.65 -9.83 7.56
CA MET A 180 3.39 -9.58 8.28
C MET A 180 2.67 -10.87 8.69
N LEU A 181 3.14 -12.04 8.23
CA LEU A 181 2.53 -13.31 8.58
C LEU A 181 2.82 -13.70 10.03
N SER A 182 1.78 -14.15 10.73
CA SER A 182 1.86 -14.78 12.04
C SER A 182 2.30 -16.25 11.95
N SER A 183 2.01 -16.91 10.83
CA SER A 183 2.37 -18.29 10.51
C SER A 183 3.00 -18.39 9.11
N PHE A 184 4.13 -19.08 9.00
CA PHE A 184 4.90 -19.21 7.75
C PHE A 184 4.59 -20.51 6.99
N ASP A 185 3.32 -20.94 6.99
CA ASP A 185 2.95 -22.09 6.16
C ASP A 185 2.99 -21.71 4.66
N PRO A 186 3.29 -22.67 3.76
CA PRO A 186 3.48 -22.38 2.33
C PRO A 186 2.27 -21.68 1.68
N PHE A 187 1.08 -21.94 2.19
CA PHE A 187 -0.15 -21.47 1.59
C PHE A 187 -0.46 -20.02 1.98
N SER A 188 -0.31 -19.68 3.26
CA SER A 188 -0.34 -18.29 3.73
C SER A 188 0.70 -17.44 3.00
N ILE A 189 1.92 -17.94 2.82
CA ILE A 189 2.96 -17.26 2.03
C ILE A 189 2.48 -17.02 0.59
N CYS A 190 1.92 -18.04 -0.07
CA CYS A 190 1.45 -17.93 -1.44
C CYS A 190 0.40 -16.84 -1.60
N ILE A 191 -0.57 -16.78 -0.69
CA ILE A 191 -1.70 -15.85 -0.77
C ILE A 191 -1.28 -14.42 -0.44
N VAL A 192 -0.41 -14.23 0.54
CA VAL A 192 0.13 -12.90 0.86
C VAL A 192 0.98 -12.36 -0.27
N VAL A 193 1.84 -13.20 -0.85
CA VAL A 193 2.66 -12.80 -2.00
C VAL A 193 1.78 -12.48 -3.19
N LEU A 194 0.76 -13.32 -3.48
CA LEU A 194 -0.17 -13.07 -4.59
C LEU A 194 -0.97 -11.78 -4.38
N GLY A 195 -1.53 -11.58 -3.19
CA GLY A 195 -2.27 -10.37 -2.84
C GLY A 195 -1.42 -9.12 -2.93
N GLY A 196 -0.19 -9.18 -2.40
CA GLY A 196 0.77 -8.09 -2.51
C GLY A 196 1.24 -7.84 -3.95
N ILE A 197 1.37 -8.87 -4.80
CA ILE A 197 1.65 -8.68 -6.23
C ILE A 197 0.50 -7.94 -6.91
N ILE A 198 -0.76 -8.32 -6.66
CA ILE A 198 -1.92 -7.72 -7.33
C ILE A 198 -2.14 -6.29 -6.83
N ALA A 199 -2.10 -6.06 -5.50
CA ALA A 199 -2.16 -4.72 -4.91
C ALA A 199 -0.99 -3.86 -5.41
N GLY A 200 0.21 -4.45 -5.43
CA GLY A 200 1.41 -3.81 -5.92
C GLY A 200 1.30 -3.39 -7.39
N ALA A 201 0.70 -4.24 -8.23
CA ALA A 201 0.47 -3.93 -9.63
C ALA A 201 -0.55 -2.79 -9.76
N MET A 202 -1.62 -2.79 -8.97
CA MET A 202 -2.62 -1.72 -8.96
C MET A 202 -1.99 -0.36 -8.64
N PHE A 203 -1.25 -0.23 -7.53
CA PHE A 203 -0.58 1.02 -7.16
C PHE A 203 0.45 1.46 -8.22
N SER A 204 1.19 0.51 -8.80
CA SER A 204 2.12 0.79 -9.90
C SER A 204 1.41 1.28 -11.17
N TRP A 205 0.21 0.77 -11.47
CA TRP A 205 -0.64 1.27 -12.56
C TRP A 205 -1.19 2.67 -12.28
N ILE A 206 -1.62 2.95 -11.03
CA ILE A 206 -2.05 4.29 -10.61
C ILE A 206 -0.90 5.28 -10.83
N TYR A 207 0.30 4.97 -10.33
CA TYR A 207 1.49 5.81 -10.53
C TYR A 207 1.84 5.95 -12.01
N PHE A 208 1.90 4.84 -12.76
CA PHE A 208 2.27 4.87 -14.16
C PHE A 208 1.30 5.70 -15.02
N TYR A 209 -0.01 5.60 -14.76
CA TYR A 209 -1.04 6.33 -15.50
C TYR A 209 -1.07 7.82 -15.15
N THR A 210 -0.87 8.16 -13.87
CA THR A 210 -1.00 9.53 -13.37
C THR A 210 0.30 10.34 -13.38
N LYS A 211 1.45 9.66 -13.30
CA LYS A 211 2.79 10.23 -13.10
C LYS A 211 2.95 11.00 -11.78
N VAL A 212 2.14 10.68 -10.78
CA VAL A 212 2.16 11.34 -9.46
C VAL A 212 2.00 10.27 -8.39
N ILE A 213 2.99 10.13 -7.50
CA ILE A 213 2.98 9.05 -6.49
C ILE A 213 1.87 9.26 -5.45
N TRP A 214 1.50 10.51 -5.20
CA TRP A 214 0.55 10.86 -4.14
C TRP A 214 -0.83 10.24 -4.33
N TYR A 215 -1.25 9.96 -5.56
CA TYR A 215 -2.52 9.28 -5.79
C TYR A 215 -2.46 7.81 -5.40
N ALA A 216 -1.33 7.13 -5.63
CA ALA A 216 -1.11 5.78 -5.10
C ALA A 216 -1.03 5.81 -3.57
N ALA A 217 -0.32 6.79 -2.99
CA ALA A 217 -0.19 6.96 -1.54
C ALA A 217 -1.54 7.19 -0.84
N ILE A 218 -2.41 8.04 -1.41
CA ILE A 218 -3.78 8.26 -0.90
C ILE A 218 -4.60 6.97 -0.99
N THR A 219 -4.48 6.24 -2.11
CA THR A 219 -5.22 4.97 -2.31
C THR A 219 -4.77 3.93 -1.28
N HIS A 220 -3.46 3.79 -1.07
CA HIS A 220 -2.88 2.89 -0.09
C HIS A 220 -3.29 3.27 1.34
N PHE A 221 -3.16 4.55 1.71
CA PHE A 221 -3.59 5.05 3.01
C PHE A 221 -5.08 4.76 3.30
N ILE A 222 -5.96 5.04 2.34
CA ILE A 222 -7.41 4.82 2.51
C ILE A 222 -7.73 3.32 2.54
N TRP A 223 -7.02 2.48 1.78
CA TRP A 223 -7.18 1.04 1.89
C TRP A 223 -6.82 0.55 3.30
N ASP A 224 -5.64 0.94 3.78
CA ASP A 224 -5.12 0.51 5.07
C ASP A 224 -5.99 0.99 6.22
N ILE A 225 -6.42 2.25 6.23
CA ILE A 225 -7.25 2.76 7.33
C ILE A 225 -8.59 2.02 7.43
N PHE A 226 -9.13 1.56 6.30
CA PHE A 226 -10.39 0.83 6.27
C PHE A 226 -10.27 -0.56 6.87
N PHE A 227 -9.32 -1.37 6.39
CA PHE A 227 -9.20 -2.78 6.79
C PHE A 227 -8.17 -2.99 7.92
N ILE A 228 -6.94 -2.52 7.75
CA ILE A 228 -5.89 -2.64 8.79
C ILE A 228 -6.22 -1.75 9.99
N GLY A 229 -6.69 -0.52 9.72
CA GLY A 229 -7.08 0.46 10.72
C GLY A 229 -8.40 0.18 11.40
N LYS A 230 -9.08 -0.89 10.99
CA LYS A 230 -10.35 -1.38 11.55
C LYS A 230 -11.47 -0.34 11.55
N ILE A 231 -11.54 0.59 10.59
CA ILE A 231 -12.81 1.32 10.38
C ILE A 231 -13.91 0.30 10.07
N ILE A 232 -13.61 -0.64 9.19
CA ILE A 232 -14.44 -1.81 8.90
C ILE A 232 -13.64 -3.07 9.25
N SER A 233 -14.19 -3.90 10.12
CA SER A 233 -13.68 -5.23 10.37
C SER A 233 -14.66 -6.27 9.85
N ILE A 234 -14.19 -7.15 8.97
CA ILE A 234 -14.91 -8.35 8.55
C ILE A 234 -14.08 -9.53 9.07
N SER A 235 -14.58 -10.22 10.09
CA SER A 235 -13.83 -11.28 10.77
C SER A 235 -14.72 -12.44 11.19
N SER A 236 -14.12 -13.61 11.38
CA SER A 236 -14.81 -14.78 11.91
C SER A 236 -15.07 -14.67 13.41
N THR A 237 -14.21 -13.96 14.16
CA THR A 237 -14.30 -13.81 15.62
C THR A 237 -14.55 -12.38 16.07
N GLN A 238 -15.29 -12.22 17.17
CA GLN A 238 -15.51 -10.92 17.84
C GLN A 238 -14.20 -10.34 18.38
N LYS A 239 -13.24 -11.19 18.79
CA LYS A 239 -11.93 -10.76 19.30
C LYS A 239 -11.17 -9.98 18.23
N ASP A 240 -11.20 -10.44 16.99
CA ASP A 240 -10.52 -9.78 15.88
C ASP A 240 -11.22 -8.49 15.46
N ALA A 241 -12.54 -8.43 15.63
CA ALA A 241 -13.34 -7.23 15.41
C ALA A 241 -13.24 -6.19 16.54
N ASN A 242 -12.68 -6.53 17.70
CA ASN A 242 -12.59 -5.57 18.81
C ASN A 242 -11.74 -4.35 18.42
N GLY A 243 -12.26 -3.16 18.74
CA GLY A 243 -11.63 -1.89 18.39
C GLY A 243 -12.09 -1.31 17.05
N SER A 244 -12.91 -2.01 16.28
CA SER A 244 -13.41 -1.47 15.01
C SER A 244 -14.54 -0.47 15.20
N ILE A 245 -14.70 0.45 14.25
CA ILE A 245 -15.88 1.34 14.20
C ILE A 245 -17.11 0.55 13.77
N TRP A 246 -16.98 -0.23 12.69
CA TRP A 246 -18.02 -1.15 12.21
C TRP A 246 -17.47 -2.57 12.12
N ALA A 247 -18.20 -3.49 12.74
CA ALA A 247 -17.81 -4.89 12.88
C ALA A 247 -18.85 -5.79 12.21
N PHE A 248 -18.37 -6.68 11.33
CA PHE A 248 -19.19 -7.65 10.63
C PHE A 248 -18.62 -9.06 10.82
N LYS A 249 -19.50 -9.98 11.23
CA LYS A 249 -19.19 -11.39 11.33
C LYS A 249 -19.24 -12.01 9.95
N LEU A 250 -18.16 -12.67 9.55
CA LEU A 250 -18.13 -13.49 8.34
C LEU A 250 -18.89 -14.81 8.59
N ILE A 251 -19.83 -15.14 7.71
CA ILE A 251 -20.74 -16.30 7.85
C ILE A 251 -20.30 -17.46 6.93
N THR A 252 -19.33 -17.23 6.06
CA THR A 252 -18.86 -18.22 5.12
C THR A 252 -17.63 -18.97 5.64
N HIS A 253 -17.58 -20.28 5.35
CA HIS A 253 -16.41 -21.13 5.52
C HIS A 253 -15.55 -21.20 4.26
N SER A 254 -15.92 -20.48 3.20
CA SER A 254 -15.17 -20.48 1.95
C SER A 254 -13.81 -19.83 2.17
N PHE A 255 -12.77 -20.61 1.92
CA PHE A 255 -11.40 -20.16 1.99
C PHE A 255 -11.16 -18.91 1.11
N LEU A 256 -11.69 -18.90 -0.12
CA LEU A 256 -11.53 -17.80 -1.08
C LEU A 256 -12.10 -16.46 -0.59
N LEU A 257 -13.03 -16.51 0.38
CA LEU A 257 -13.71 -15.34 0.92
C LEU A 257 -13.18 -14.91 2.30
N ASN A 258 -12.47 -15.79 3.01
CA ASN A 258 -11.98 -15.53 4.37
C ASN A 258 -10.45 -15.42 4.46
N SER A 259 -9.72 -16.10 3.57
CA SER A 259 -8.26 -16.17 3.55
C SER A 259 -7.62 -16.62 4.88
N GLU A 260 -8.36 -17.43 5.66
CA GLU A 260 -8.04 -18.10 6.95
C GLU A 260 -6.80 -17.59 7.72
N GLY A 261 -6.75 -16.30 8.04
CA GLY A 261 -5.74 -15.73 8.94
C GLY A 261 -5.03 -14.48 8.45
N PHE A 262 -4.98 -14.23 7.12
CA PHE A 262 -4.44 -12.96 6.60
C PHE A 262 -5.45 -11.81 6.64
N GLY A 263 -6.73 -12.13 6.86
CA GLY A 263 -7.83 -11.18 6.77
C GLY A 263 -8.42 -11.13 5.35
N ILE A 264 -9.48 -10.35 5.17
CA ILE A 264 -10.17 -10.22 3.89
C ILE A 264 -9.33 -9.53 2.82
N GLU A 265 -8.21 -8.92 3.18
CA GLU A 265 -7.29 -8.18 2.30
C GLU A 265 -6.68 -9.06 1.19
N ALA A 266 -6.58 -10.37 1.41
CA ALA A 266 -6.15 -11.33 0.40
C ALA A 266 -7.26 -12.27 -0.07
N SER A 267 -8.52 -11.83 0.06
CA SER A 267 -9.67 -12.56 -0.44
C SER A 267 -9.88 -12.36 -1.95
N MET A 268 -10.57 -13.30 -2.58
CA MET A 268 -10.90 -13.25 -4.00
C MET A 268 -11.68 -11.96 -4.40
N PRO A 269 -12.67 -11.46 -3.64
CA PRO A 269 -13.35 -10.20 -3.97
C PRO A 269 -12.39 -9.01 -4.04
N VAL A 270 -11.39 -8.97 -3.15
CA VAL A 270 -10.35 -7.94 -3.16
C VAL A 270 -9.48 -8.06 -4.41
N PHE A 271 -9.06 -9.27 -4.78
CA PHE A 271 -8.29 -9.50 -6.01
C PHE A 271 -9.05 -9.05 -7.26
N VAL A 272 -10.34 -9.37 -7.36
CA VAL A 272 -11.19 -8.96 -8.47
C VAL A 272 -11.27 -7.43 -8.57
N ILE A 273 -11.43 -6.74 -7.43
CA ILE A 273 -11.48 -5.27 -7.40
C ILE A 273 -10.14 -4.67 -7.87
N TYR A 274 -9.01 -5.17 -7.36
CA TYR A 274 -7.69 -4.69 -7.80
C TYR A 274 -7.45 -4.92 -9.29
N LEU A 275 -7.77 -6.12 -9.80
CA LEU A 275 -7.66 -6.45 -11.22
C LEU A 275 -8.58 -5.58 -12.09
N THR A 276 -9.78 -5.24 -11.59
CA THR A 276 -10.70 -4.32 -12.27
C THR A 276 -10.09 -2.93 -12.40
N VAL A 277 -9.50 -2.38 -11.32
CA VAL A 277 -8.81 -1.08 -11.36
C VAL A 277 -7.64 -1.12 -12.34
N ILE A 278 -6.84 -2.20 -12.34
CA ILE A 278 -5.73 -2.40 -13.29
C ILE A 278 -6.25 -2.39 -14.73
N ALA A 279 -7.29 -3.17 -15.03
CA ALA A 279 -7.88 -3.28 -16.36
C ALA A 279 -8.44 -1.93 -16.85
N MET A 280 -9.14 -1.20 -15.97
CA MET A 280 -9.65 0.15 -16.27
C MET A 280 -8.51 1.12 -16.60
N LEU A 281 -7.44 1.13 -15.82
CA LEU A 281 -6.29 2.01 -16.06
C LEU A 281 -5.54 1.63 -17.35
N TYR A 282 -5.40 0.34 -17.63
CA TYR A 282 -4.83 -0.14 -18.88
C TYR A 282 -5.68 0.30 -20.09
N TYR A 283 -7.00 0.16 -20.02
CA TYR A 283 -7.92 0.60 -21.06
C TYR A 283 -7.81 2.12 -21.31
N LEU A 284 -7.87 2.92 -20.24
CA LEU A 284 -7.74 4.37 -20.32
C LEU A 284 -6.38 4.80 -20.91
N TYR A 285 -5.31 4.08 -20.56
CA TYR A 285 -3.98 4.29 -21.13
C TYR A 285 -3.98 4.02 -22.64
N LYS A 286 -4.52 2.88 -23.08
CA LYS A 286 -4.59 2.52 -24.51
C LYS A 286 -5.41 3.54 -25.30
N SER A 287 -6.56 3.94 -24.78
CA SER A 287 -7.44 4.95 -25.42
C SER A 287 -6.75 6.31 -25.58
N ARG A 288 -5.95 6.76 -24.60
CA ARG A 288 -5.14 7.98 -24.73
C ARG A 288 -4.04 7.86 -25.78
N MET A 289 -3.41 6.69 -25.89
CA MET A 289 -2.37 6.44 -26.90
C MET A 289 -2.95 6.47 -28.31
N VAL A 290 -4.11 5.87 -28.54
CA VAL A 290 -4.81 5.92 -29.84
C VAL A 290 -5.14 7.36 -30.23
N LYS A 291 -5.73 8.15 -29.32
CA LYS A 291 -6.03 9.57 -29.59
C LYS A 291 -4.79 10.39 -29.96
N LYS A 292 -3.63 10.10 -29.39
CA LYS A 292 -2.35 10.76 -29.72
C LYS A 292 -1.74 10.35 -31.07
N LEU A 293 -2.19 9.23 -31.65
CA LEU A 293 -1.74 8.81 -32.98
C LEU A 293 -2.65 9.36 -34.08
N LEU A 294 -3.89 9.71 -33.72
CA LEU A 294 -4.89 10.28 -34.62
C LEU A 294 -4.84 11.83 -34.70
N HIS A 295 -4.07 12.47 -33.82
CA HIS A 295 -3.81 13.91 -33.78
C HIS A 295 -2.31 14.15 -33.87
#